data_AF-A0A2D6KXL0-F1
#
_entry.id   AF-A0A2D6KXL0-F1
#
_cell.length_a   1.000
_cell.length_b   1.000
_cell.length_c   1.000
_cell.angle_alpha   90.00
_cell.angle_beta   90.00
_cell.angle_gamma   90.00
#
_symmetry.space_group_name_H-M   'P 1'
#
loop_
_entity.id
_entity.type
_entity.pdbx_description
1 polymer ?
#
loop_
_entity_poly.entity_id
_entity_poly.type
_entity_poly.pdbx_seq_one_letter_code
_entity_poly.pdbx_strand_id
1 'polypeptide(L)'
;MLNYKKHGLNFLKYSIVGGAWSAINVFLMWLLIDVISINTVIGSTSIVVVLFIARFYMYVAIDLMHKQFLKYTLTTVLLSTLNVGFMYVFVDMLYISALWSSITSISILFLFKFIIYNMIGLIKNV
;
A
#
# COMPACT_ATOMS: atom_id res chain seq x y z
N MET A 1 7.77 -25.22 -14.17
CA MET A 1 8.15 -25.44 -12.76
C MET A 1 7.88 -24.14 -12.00
N LEU A 2 6.78 -24.06 -11.25
CA LEU A 2 6.42 -22.89 -10.44
C LEU A 2 7.50 -22.69 -9.38
N ASN A 3 8.31 -21.64 -9.51
CA ASN A 3 9.43 -21.39 -8.63
C ASN A 3 8.93 -20.71 -7.35
N TYR A 4 8.29 -21.47 -6.46
CA TYR A 4 7.68 -20.99 -5.21
C TYR A 4 8.66 -20.18 -4.35
N LYS A 5 9.95 -20.53 -4.36
CA LYS A 5 11.01 -19.78 -3.65
C LYS A 5 11.15 -18.34 -4.16
N LYS A 6 11.01 -18.10 -5.48
CA LYS A 6 11.10 -16.75 -6.07
C LYS A 6 9.88 -15.90 -5.73
N HIS A 7 8.69 -16.48 -5.79
CA HIS A 7 7.47 -15.78 -5.39
C HIS A 7 7.50 -15.36 -3.92
N GLY A 8 7.98 -16.24 -3.03
CA GLY A 8 8.15 -15.92 -1.61
C GLY A 8 9.13 -14.76 -1.37
N LEU A 9 10.25 -14.73 -2.09
CA LEU A 9 11.25 -13.66 -1.94
C LEU A 9 10.75 -12.31 -2.45
N ASN A 10 10.02 -12.29 -3.58
CA ASN A 10 9.38 -11.08 -4.10
C ASN A 10 8.27 -10.59 -3.17
N PHE A 11 7.48 -11.50 -2.59
CA PHE A 11 6.48 -11.17 -1.58
C PHE A 11 7.11 -10.59 -0.30
N LEU A 12 8.23 -11.15 0.16
CA LEU A 12 8.95 -10.67 1.33
C LEU A 12 9.52 -9.28 1.09
N LYS A 13 10.17 -9.02 -0.05
CA LYS A 13 10.61 -7.68 -0.46
C LYS A 13 9.44 -6.69 -0.50
N TYR A 14 8.32 -7.10 -1.12
CA TYR A 14 7.11 -6.30 -1.18
C TYR A 14 6.57 -5.95 0.22
N SER A 15 6.56 -6.92 1.13
CA SER A 15 6.10 -6.81 2.52
C SER A 15 6.98 -5.91 3.37
N ILE A 16 8.30 -6.06 3.27
CA ILE A 16 9.25 -5.22 4.02
C ILE A 16 9.14 -3.76 3.57
N VAL A 17 9.16 -3.51 2.26
CA VAL A 17 9.00 -2.16 1.73
C VAL A 17 7.63 -1.60 2.10
N GLY A 18 6.57 -2.41 1.99
CA GLY A 18 5.23 -2.06 2.43
C GLY A 18 5.19 -1.60 3.88
N GLY A 19 5.64 -2.46 4.81
CA GLY A 19 5.65 -2.18 6.24
C GLY A 19 6.51 -0.97 6.62
N ALA A 20 7.73 -0.88 6.08
CA ALA A 20 8.64 0.23 6.36
C ALA A 20 8.04 1.58 5.94
N TRP A 21 7.47 1.66 4.73
CA TRP A 21 6.81 2.89 4.28
C TRP A 21 5.55 3.23 5.07
N SER A 22 4.82 2.23 5.57
CA SER A 22 3.66 2.48 6.43
C SER A 22 4.09 3.07 7.78
N ALA A 23 5.18 2.57 8.38
CA ALA A 23 5.74 3.14 9.60
C ALA A 23 6.22 4.59 9.38
N ILE A 24 6.94 4.84 8.27
CA ILE A 24 7.36 6.19 7.87
C ILE A 24 6.15 7.11 7.69
N ASN A 25 5.07 6.63 7.08
CA ASN A 25 3.84 7.41 6.90
C ASN A 25 3.23 7.85 8.23
N VAL A 26 3.07 6.93 9.18
CA VAL A 26 2.53 7.24 10.51
C VAL A 26 3.44 8.23 11.24
N PHE A 27 4.75 8.02 11.19
CA PHE A 27 5.73 8.92 11.81
C PHE A 27 5.67 10.34 11.22
N LEU A 28 5.63 10.47 9.89
CA LEU A 28 5.57 11.77 9.23
C LEU A 28 4.23 12.48 9.45
N MET A 29 3.12 11.73 9.51
CA MET A 29 1.81 12.31 9.83
C MET A 29 1.81 12.89 11.23
N TRP A 30 2.30 12.14 12.21
CA TRP A 30 2.47 12.62 13.58
C TRP A 30 3.38 13.86 13.65
N LEU A 31 4.52 13.85 12.96
CA LEU A 31 5.43 15.00 12.94
C LEU A 31 4.78 16.25 12.35
N LEU A 32 4.14 16.16 11.19
CA LEU A 32 3.60 17.33 10.49
C LEU A 32 2.32 17.87 11.13
N ILE A 33 1.46 16.98 11.64
CA ILE A 33 0.18 17.36 12.22
C ILE A 33 0.35 17.73 13.69
N ASP A 34 0.99 16.88 14.51
CA ASP A 34 1.02 17.07 15.95
C ASP A 34 2.18 17.97 16.39
N VAL A 35 3.36 17.87 15.76
CA VAL A 35 4.54 18.65 16.16
C VAL A 35 4.61 20.00 15.43
N ILE A 36 4.36 20.02 14.12
CA ILE A 36 4.45 21.23 13.29
C ILE A 36 3.08 21.94 13.18
N SER A 37 1.98 21.32 13.64
CA SER A 37 0.63 21.90 13.64
C SER A 37 0.13 22.33 12.25
N ILE A 38 0.56 21.62 11.20
CA ILE A 38 0.03 21.83 9.85
C ILE A 38 -1.40 21.33 9.79
N ASN A 39 -2.24 22.02 9.01
CA ASN A 39 -3.60 21.59 8.75
C ASN A 39 -3.64 20.11 8.30
N THR A 40 -4.45 19.31 8.99
CA THR A 40 -4.55 17.85 8.80
C THR A 40 -4.74 17.44 7.35
N VAL A 41 -5.57 18.16 6.58
CA VAL A 41 -5.85 17.84 5.18
C VAL A 41 -4.60 18.06 4.32
N ILE A 42 -3.91 19.19 4.52
CA ILE A 42 -2.71 19.56 3.76
C ILE A 42 -1.54 18.64 4.13
N GLY A 43 -1.34 18.42 5.43
CA GLY A 43 -0.29 17.55 5.95
C GLY A 43 -0.46 16.11 5.46
N SER A 44 -1.63 15.50 5.67
CA SER A 44 -1.89 14.12 5.22
C SER A 44 -1.80 13.97 3.71
N THR A 45 -2.37 14.88 2.92
CA THR A 45 -2.33 14.80 1.45
C THR A 45 -0.91 14.88 0.91
N SER A 46 -0.12 15.84 1.39
CA SER A 46 1.25 16.02 0.94
C SER A 46 2.13 14.81 1.26
N ILE A 47 2.04 14.27 2.47
CA ILE A 47 2.76 13.07 2.89
C ILE A 47 2.36 11.88 2.03
N VAL A 48 1.06 11.63 1.86
CA VAL A 48 0.57 10.49 1.08
C VAL A 48 1.10 10.54 -0.35
N VAL A 49 1.09 11.71 -1.01
CA VAL A 49 1.60 11.87 -2.37
C VAL A 49 3.11 11.64 -2.43
N VAL A 50 3.88 12.27 -1.53
CA VAL A 50 5.34 12.13 -1.49
C VAL A 50 5.76 10.68 -1.25
N LEU A 51 5.16 10.02 -0.26
CA LEU A 51 5.45 8.63 0.06
C LEU A 51 4.97 7.67 -1.02
N PHE A 52 3.86 7.97 -1.68
CA PHE A 52 3.38 7.16 -2.80
C PHE A 52 4.39 7.13 -3.95
N ILE A 53 4.93 8.29 -4.33
CA ILE A 53 5.95 8.43 -5.38
C ILE A 53 7.26 7.78 -4.93
N ALA A 54 7.72 8.08 -3.70
CA ALA A 54 8.97 7.54 -3.17
C ALA A 54 8.94 6.00 -3.06
N ARG A 55 7.80 5.43 -2.64
CA ARG A 55 7.60 3.98 -2.60
C ARG A 55 7.69 3.35 -3.99
N PHE A 56 7.14 3.98 -5.03
CA PHE A 56 7.27 3.49 -6.40
C PHE A 56 8.73 3.45 -6.86
N TYR A 57 9.47 4.55 -6.65
CA TYR A 57 10.88 4.59 -7.03
C TYR A 57 11.72 3.58 -6.24
N MET A 58 11.40 3.36 -4.97
CA MET A 58 12.07 2.32 -4.18
C MET A 58 11.81 0.93 -4.78
N TYR A 59 10.57 0.59 -5.16
CA TYR A 59 10.27 -0.70 -5.81
C TYR A 59 11.05 -0.91 -7.12
N VAL A 60 11.23 0.16 -7.90
CA VAL A 60 12.06 0.13 -9.11
C VAL A 60 13.55 0.00 -8.76
N ALA A 61 14.02 0.70 -7.72
CA ALA A 61 15.43 0.68 -7.31
C ALA A 61 15.88 -0.70 -6.78
N ILE A 62 15.00 -1.43 -6.10
CA ILE A 62 15.27 -2.81 -5.63
C ILE A 62 15.01 -3.89 -6.70
N ASP A 63 14.77 -3.46 -7.94
CA ASP A 63 14.44 -4.28 -9.11
C ASP A 63 13.22 -5.20 -8.91
N LEU A 64 12.27 -4.79 -8.06
CA LEU A 64 11.05 -5.57 -7.79
C LEU A 64 9.98 -5.30 -8.85
N MET A 65 9.87 -4.06 -9.34
CA MET A 65 8.84 -3.66 -10.30
C MET A 65 9.41 -3.07 -11.59
N HIS A 66 8.71 -3.31 -12.69
CA HIS A 66 8.94 -2.58 -13.94
C HIS A 66 8.59 -1.09 -13.80
N LYS A 67 9.23 -0.23 -14.60
CA LYS A 67 9.00 1.23 -14.66
C LYS A 67 7.65 1.59 -15.32
N GLN A 68 6.56 0.97 -14.88
CA GLN A 68 5.20 1.20 -15.38
C GLN A 68 4.38 1.98 -14.35
N PHE A 69 4.74 3.25 -14.13
CA PHE A 69 4.14 4.12 -13.11
C PHE A 69 2.61 4.23 -13.23
N LEU A 70 2.10 4.32 -14.46
CA LEU A 70 0.67 4.49 -14.70
C LEU A 70 -0.13 3.27 -14.23
N LYS A 71 0.34 2.04 -14.51
CA LYS A 71 -0.30 0.82 -14.03
C LYS A 71 -0.26 0.72 -12.51
N TYR A 72 0.89 1.03 -11.90
CA TYR A 72 1.04 1.06 -10.45
C TYR A 72 0.04 2.03 -9.79
N THR A 73 -0.12 3.21 -10.39
CA THR A 73 -1.04 4.25 -9.90
C THR A 73 -2.48 3.84 -10.03
N LEU A 74 -2.92 3.40 -11.21
CA LEU A 74 -4.30 2.96 -11.42
C LEU A 74 -4.67 1.81 -10.47
N THR A 75 -3.83 0.79 -10.37
CA THR A 75 -4.10 -0.33 -9.46
C THR A 75 -4.13 0.12 -7.99
N THR A 76 -3.24 1.03 -7.59
CA THR A 76 -3.27 1.53 -6.20
C THR A 76 -4.54 2.32 -5.91
N VAL A 77 -4.93 3.24 -6.79
CA VAL A 77 -6.14 4.06 -6.62
C VAL A 77 -7.39 3.17 -6.57
N LEU A 78 -7.51 2.22 -7.51
CA LEU A 78 -8.64 1.29 -7.54
C LEU A 78 -8.76 0.49 -6.24
N LEU A 79 -7.66 -0.06 -5.74
CA LEU A 79 -7.66 -0.83 -4.49
C LEU A 79 -7.89 0.03 -3.26
N SER A 80 -7.41 1.28 -3.26
CA SER A 80 -7.69 2.24 -2.19
C SER A 80 -9.17 2.61 -2.14
N THR A 81 -9.82 2.83 -3.28
CA THR A 81 -11.28 3.03 -3.35
C THR A 81 -12.03 1.80 -2.84
N LEU A 82 -11.57 0.61 -3.22
CA LEU A 82 -12.14 -0.65 -2.75
C LEU A 82 -11.99 -0.82 -1.23
N ASN A 83 -10.88 -0.34 -0.65
CA ASN A 83 -10.70 -0.31 0.81
C ASN A 83 -11.77 0.51 1.53
N VAL A 84 -12.12 1.69 1.00
CA VAL A 84 -13.18 2.52 1.56
C VAL A 84 -14.51 1.77 1.53
N GLY A 85 -14.81 1.07 0.41
CA GLY A 85 -15.98 0.22 0.30
C GLY A 85 -15.99 -0.92 1.32
N PHE A 86 -14.87 -1.62 1.53
CA PHE A 86 -14.78 -2.65 2.55
C PHE A 86 -14.93 -2.12 3.97
N MET A 87 -14.35 -0.95 4.27
CA MET A 87 -14.52 -0.32 5.57
C MET A 87 -15.98 0.01 5.85
N TYR A 88 -16.71 0.54 4.86
CA TYR A 88 -18.15 0.80 4.96
C TYR A 88 -18.93 -0.50 5.23
N VAL A 89 -18.69 -1.56 4.47
CA VAL A 89 -19.38 -2.84 4.67
C VAL A 89 -19.08 -3.44 6.05
N PHE A 90 -17.82 -3.45 6.48
CA PHE A 90 -17.46 -4.09 7.74
C PHE A 90 -17.91 -3.31 8.97
N VAL A 91 -17.78 -1.98 8.94
CA VAL A 91 -18.14 -1.14 10.09
C VAL A 91 -19.64 -0.88 10.12
N ASP A 92 -20.24 -0.46 9.00
CA ASP A 92 -21.62 0.04 9.00
C ASP A 92 -22.66 -1.07 8.77
N MET A 93 -22.36 -2.09 7.96
CA MET A 93 -23.31 -3.18 7.69
C MET A 93 -23.14 -4.38 8.63
N LEU A 94 -21.89 -4.73 8.97
CA LEU A 94 -21.59 -5.90 9.80
C LEU A 94 -21.33 -5.55 11.27
N TYR A 95 -21.31 -4.25 11.63
CA TYR A 95 -21.07 -3.76 12.99
C TYR A 95 -19.79 -4.30 13.64
N ILE A 96 -18.78 -4.61 12.83
CA ILE A 96 -17.47 -5.05 13.31
C ILE A 96 -16.71 -3.81 13.78
N SER A 97 -16.01 -3.92 14.91
CA SER A 97 -15.21 -2.82 15.44
C SER A 97 -14.24 -2.27 14.39
N ALA A 98 -14.07 -0.95 14.33
CA ALA A 98 -13.21 -0.29 13.35
C ALA A 98 -11.76 -0.84 13.33
N LEU A 99 -11.24 -1.24 14.49
CA LEU A 99 -9.91 -1.84 14.61
C LEU A 99 -9.84 -3.16 13.82
N TRP A 100 -10.70 -4.13 14.12
CA TRP A 100 -10.72 -5.43 13.42
C TRP A 100 -11.07 -5.28 11.93
N SER A 101 -11.99 -4.37 11.61
CA SER A 101 -12.35 -4.05 10.22
C SER A 101 -11.14 -3.55 9.43
N SER A 102 -10.36 -2.62 10.00
CA SER A 102 -9.17 -2.05 9.35
C SER A 102 -8.06 -3.08 9.16
N ILE A 103 -7.76 -3.90 10.17
CA ILE A 103 -6.73 -4.95 10.08
C ILE A 103 -7.12 -5.94 8.98
N THR A 104 -8.38 -6.35 8.94
CA THR A 104 -8.89 -7.35 8.00
C THR A 104 -8.89 -6.79 6.57
N SER A 105 -9.45 -5.60 6.35
CA SER A 105 -9.53 -4.98 5.03
C SER A 105 -8.15 -4.70 4.45
N ILE A 106 -7.23 -4.14 5.24
CA ILE A 106 -5.86 -3.85 4.83
C ILE A 106 -5.12 -5.16 4.51
N SER A 107 -5.25 -6.20 5.33
CA SER A 107 -4.57 -7.48 5.11
C SER A 107 -5.02 -8.16 3.82
N ILE A 108 -6.34 -8.22 3.59
CA ILE A 108 -6.93 -8.80 2.38
C ILE A 108 -6.47 -8.01 1.15
N LEU A 109 -6.57 -6.69 1.19
CA LEU A 109 -6.19 -5.83 0.07
C LEU A 109 -4.69 -5.84 -0.19
N PHE A 110 -3.87 -5.98 0.84
CA PHE A 110 -2.43 -6.09 0.69
C PHE A 110 -2.04 -7.34 -0.11
N LEU A 111 -2.66 -8.48 0.21
CA LEU A 111 -2.48 -9.74 -0.54
C LEU A 111 -3.02 -9.62 -1.97
N PHE A 112 -4.24 -9.10 -2.13
CA PHE A 112 -4.85 -8.89 -3.45
C PHE A 112 -4.00 -7.98 -4.34
N LYS A 113 -3.44 -6.91 -3.77
CA LYS A 113 -2.55 -5.99 -4.46
C LYS A 113 -1.32 -6.69 -5.02
N PHE A 114 -0.69 -7.55 -4.23
CA PHE A 114 0.46 -8.34 -4.68
C PHE A 114 0.07 -9.28 -5.82
N ILE A 115 -1.07 -9.97 -5.70
CA ILE A 115 -1.57 -10.88 -6.75
C ILE A 115 -1.82 -10.10 -8.05
N ILE A 116 -2.51 -8.96 -7.98
CA ILE A 116 -2.80 -8.12 -9.15
C ILE A 116 -1.51 -7.61 -9.78
N TYR A 117 -0.53 -7.19 -8.99
CA TYR A 117 0.78 -6.77 -9.51
C TYR A 117 1.51 -7.90 -10.23
N ASN A 118 1.41 -9.14 -9.73
CA ASN A 118 1.95 -10.29 -10.43
C ASN A 118 1.17 -10.59 -11.73
N MET A 119 -0.16 -10.52 -11.70
CA MET A 119 -1.02 -10.77 -12.88
C MET A 119 -0.83 -9.76 -14.00
N ILE A 120 -0.69 -8.48 -13.67
CA ILE A 120 -0.53 -7.38 -14.65
C ILE A 120 0.93 -7.31 -15.19
N GLY A 121 1.83 -8.15 -14.66
CA GLY A 121 3.25 -8.16 -15.03
C GLY A 121 4.01 -6.94 -14.53
N LEU A 122 3.55 -6.34 -13.42
CA LEU A 122 4.24 -5.23 -12.75
C LEU A 122 5.45 -5.74 -11.96
N ILE A 123 5.35 -6.91 -11.35
CA ILE A 123 6.47 -7.56 -10.65
C ILE A 123 7.43 -8.16 -11.66
N LYS A 124 8.71 -7.82 -11.53
CA LYS A 124 9.77 -8.31 -12.41
C LYS A 124 10.09 -9.77 -12.04
N ASN A 125 9.71 -10.71 -12.90
CA ASN A 125 9.99 -12.14 -12.74
C ASN A 125 11.36 -12.51 -13.33
N VAL A 126 12.44 -11.90 -12.84
CA VAL A 126 13.83 -12.31 -13.18
C VAL A 126 14.28 -13.42 -12.23
#